data_AF-A0A6I4IM88-F1
#
_entry.id   AF-A0A6I4IM88-F1
#
_cell.length_a   1.000
_cell.length_b   1.000
_cell.length_c   1.000
_cell.angle_alpha   90.00
_cell.angle_beta   90.00
_cell.angle_gamma   90.00
#
_symmetry.space_group_name_H-M   'P 1'
#
loop_
_entity.id
_entity.type
_entity.pdbx_description
1 polymer ?
#
loop_
_entity_poly.entity_id
_entity_poly.type
_entity_poly.pdbx_seq_one_letter_code
_entity_poly.pdbx_strand_id
1 'polypeptide(L)'
;GIGFNGVTNNGYTVRSNFRFNMGTYDPDFGENPARLSYSVAYRLSDETGPDSRYSKGQNMTNNANGYQRLGIYINQNTKQVGFIINGVDQGYKSTLPAPLENIRFFVSSDISIDAEQLFGQELSN
;
A
#
# COMPACT_ATOMS: atom_id res chain seq x y z
N GLY A 1 5.05 4.32 -0.38
CA GLY A 1 3.68 4.02 0.09
C GLY A 1 3.34 4.87 1.30
N ILE A 2 2.09 4.79 1.76
CA ILE A 2 1.63 5.37 3.03
C ILE A 2 1.20 4.22 3.93
N GLY A 3 1.44 4.28 5.23
CA GLY A 3 1.00 3.20 6.10
C GLY A 3 1.29 3.41 7.57
N PHE A 4 1.03 2.35 8.34
CA PHE A 4 1.44 2.25 9.72
C PHE A 4 1.95 0.85 10.05
N ASN A 5 2.83 0.81 11.05
CA ASN A 5 3.20 -0.40 11.78
C ASN A 5 2.76 -0.24 13.23
N GLY A 6 2.43 -1.33 13.91
CA GLY A 6 2.10 -1.31 15.33
C GLY A 6 2.23 -2.68 15.96
N VAL A 7 2.10 -2.72 17.28
CA VAL A 7 2.06 -3.96 18.05
C VAL A 7 0.80 -3.98 18.90
N THR A 8 0.10 -5.10 18.93
CA THR A 8 -1.05 -5.31 19.81
C THR A 8 -0.60 -5.65 21.22
N ASN A 9 -1.46 -5.42 22.22
CA ASN A 9 -1.14 -5.72 23.62
C ASN A 9 -0.97 -7.23 23.93
N ASN A 10 -1.20 -8.11 22.96
CA ASN A 10 -0.90 -9.55 23.02
C ASN A 10 0.23 -9.97 22.07
N GLY A 11 1.06 -9.02 21.62
CA GLY A 11 2.32 -9.31 20.95
C GLY A 11 2.24 -9.54 19.44
N TYR A 12 1.17 -9.16 18.75
CA TYR A 12 1.12 -9.24 17.29
C TYR A 12 1.67 -7.98 16.65
N THR A 13 2.60 -8.14 15.71
CA THR A 13 3.01 -7.07 14.81
C THR A 13 1.94 -6.90 13.74
N VAL A 14 1.48 -5.67 13.55
CA VAL A 14 0.49 -5.27 12.56
C VAL A 14 1.13 -4.32 11.55
N ARG A 15 0.88 -4.55 10.27
CA ARG A 15 1.36 -3.72 9.16
C ARG A 15 0.19 -3.40 8.26
N SER A 16 -0.06 -2.12 7.99
CA SER A 16 -1.06 -1.70 7.01
C SER A 16 -0.50 -0.60 6.14
N ASN A 17 -0.80 -0.66 4.85
CA ASN A 17 -0.26 0.29 3.90
C ASN A 17 -1.12 0.43 2.65
N PHE A 18 -0.99 1.59 2.02
CA PHE A 18 -1.28 1.88 0.63
C PHE A 18 0.02 1.89 -0.18
N ARG A 19 -0.03 1.32 -1.38
CA ARG A 19 0.99 1.47 -2.42
C ARG A 19 0.32 1.94 -3.69
N PHE A 20 0.75 3.11 -4.15
CA PHE A 20 0.28 3.73 -5.37
C PHE A 20 1.39 3.64 -6.42
N ASN A 21 1.06 3.10 -7.59
CA ASN A 21 1.91 3.09 -8.76
C ASN A 21 1.29 4.07 -9.75
N MET A 22 2.04 5.09 -10.17
CA MET A 22 1.55 6.17 -11.03
C MET A 22 1.32 5.77 -12.49
N GLY A 23 1.56 4.50 -12.81
CA GLY A 23 1.62 4.02 -14.19
C GLY A 23 3.02 4.16 -14.76
N THR A 24 3.32 3.32 -15.74
CA THR A 24 4.57 3.35 -16.51
C THR A 24 4.21 3.37 -17.98
N TYR A 25 5.02 4.06 -18.77
CA TYR A 25 4.94 3.93 -20.22
C TYR A 25 5.79 2.73 -20.62
N ASP A 26 5.16 1.74 -21.24
CA ASP A 26 5.84 0.64 -21.88
C ASP A 26 5.79 0.87 -23.41
N PRO A 27 6.93 0.94 -24.11
CA PRO A 27 6.95 1.20 -25.55
C PRO A 27 6.29 0.09 -26.39
N ASP A 28 6.27 -1.14 -25.89
CA ASP A 28 5.70 -2.31 -26.58
C ASP A 28 4.24 -2.58 -26.19
N PHE A 29 3.84 -2.20 -24.97
CA PHE A 29 2.53 -2.53 -24.40
C PHE A 29 1.63 -1.31 -24.08
N GLY A 30 2.13 -0.08 -24.25
CA GLY A 30 1.39 1.17 -24.04
C GLY A 30 1.40 1.69 -22.61
N GLU A 31 0.51 2.66 -22.30
CA GLU A 31 0.38 3.20 -20.95
C GLU A 31 -0.19 2.14 -19.97
N ASN A 32 0.56 1.85 -18.92
CA ASN A 32 0.06 1.06 -17.80
C ASN A 32 -0.70 2.01 -16.85
N PRO A 33 -2.02 1.82 -16.62
CA PRO A 33 -2.80 2.76 -15.83
C PRO A 33 -2.34 2.80 -14.37
N ALA A 34 -2.54 3.94 -13.72
CA ALA A 34 -2.26 4.09 -12.31
C ALA A 34 -3.03 3.04 -11.48
N ARG A 35 -2.35 2.44 -10.50
CA ARG A 35 -2.90 1.36 -9.68
C ARG A 35 -2.67 1.66 -8.21
N LEU A 36 -3.70 1.44 -7.40
CA LEU A 36 -3.60 1.46 -5.95
C LEU A 36 -3.73 0.04 -5.42
N SER A 37 -2.89 -0.31 -4.47
CA SER A 37 -3.02 -1.49 -3.65
C SER A 37 -3.01 -1.12 -2.19
N TYR A 38 -3.77 -1.85 -1.39
CA TYR A 38 -3.85 -1.63 0.04
C TYR A 38 -3.99 -2.94 0.79
N SER A 39 -3.40 -3.00 1.97
CA SER A 39 -3.40 -4.19 2.78
C SER A 39 -3.36 -3.90 4.27
N VAL A 40 -3.79 -4.88 5.04
CA VAL A 40 -3.49 -5.02 6.45
C VAL A 40 -3.09 -6.47 6.69
N ALA A 41 -1.97 -6.65 7.38
CA ALA A 41 -1.44 -7.94 7.77
C ALA A 41 -1.05 -7.92 9.24
N TYR A 42 -1.17 -9.07 9.91
CA TYR A 42 -0.68 -9.23 11.26
C TYR A 42 -0.22 -10.66 11.53
N ARG A 43 0.80 -10.77 12.37
CA ARG A 43 1.35 -12.04 12.88
C ARG A 43 1.99 -11.82 14.24
N LEU A 44 2.27 -12.90 14.98
CA LEU A 44 3.04 -12.78 16.23
C LEU A 44 4.40 -12.13 15.97
N SER A 45 4.85 -11.29 16.90
CA SER A 45 6.08 -10.50 16.73
C SER A 45 7.35 -11.35 16.78
N ASP A 46 7.29 -12.53 17.39
CA ASP A 46 8.34 -13.56 17.34
C ASP A 46 8.34 -14.36 16.02
N GLU A 47 7.48 -13.96 15.07
CA GLU A 47 7.33 -14.55 13.74
C GLU A 47 6.77 -15.97 13.73
N THR A 48 6.25 -16.45 14.87
CA THR A 48 5.57 -17.74 14.95
C THR A 48 4.11 -17.64 14.50
N GLY A 49 3.53 -18.79 14.14
CA GLY A 49 2.11 -18.89 13.78
C GLY A 49 1.74 -18.37 12.38
N PRO A 50 0.43 -18.37 12.06
CA PRO A 50 -0.05 -18.04 10.72
C PRO A 50 -0.03 -16.54 10.45
N ASP A 51 0.30 -16.16 9.22
CA ASP A 51 0.14 -14.79 8.73
C ASP A 51 -1.32 -14.55 8.33
N SER A 52 -1.92 -13.50 8.91
CA SER A 52 -3.29 -13.09 8.58
C SER A 52 -3.23 -11.83 7.73
N ARG A 53 -3.70 -11.91 6.48
CA ARG A 53 -3.58 -10.81 5.52
C ARG A 53 -4.86 -10.56 4.76
N TYR A 54 -5.24 -9.29 4.70
CA TYR A 54 -6.14 -8.74 3.70
C TYR A 54 -5.33 -7.91 2.69
N SER A 55 -5.61 -8.08 1.40
CA SER A 55 -5.01 -7.28 0.33
C SER A 55 -6.02 -7.07 -0.78
N LYS A 56 -6.09 -5.84 -1.30
CA LYS A 56 -6.87 -5.53 -2.49
C LYS A 56 -6.13 -4.54 -3.37
N GLY A 57 -6.22 -4.75 -4.68
CA GLY A 57 -5.77 -3.82 -5.69
C GLY A 57 -6.95 -3.30 -6.49
N GLN A 58 -6.84 -2.06 -6.99
CA GLN A 58 -7.79 -1.48 -7.93
C GLN A 58 -7.08 -0.53 -8.88
N ASN A 59 -7.61 -0.44 -10.09
CA ASN A 59 -7.22 0.58 -11.04
C ASN A 59 -7.70 1.92 -10.52
N MET A 60 -6.87 2.94 -10.69
CA MET A 60 -7.21 4.30 -10.36
C MET A 60 -7.72 4.95 -11.63
N THR A 61 -9.02 5.22 -11.66
CA THR A 61 -9.58 6.11 -12.67
C THR A 61 -9.09 7.53 -12.40
N ASN A 62 -8.88 8.32 -13.45
CA ASN A 62 -8.37 9.69 -13.33
C ASN A 62 -9.19 10.49 -12.31
N ASN A 63 -8.61 10.76 -11.15
CA ASN A 63 -9.09 11.85 -10.31
C ASN A 63 -8.81 13.15 -11.06
N ALA A 64 -9.81 14.01 -11.18
CA ALA A 64 -9.77 15.22 -12.01
C ALA A 64 -8.60 16.18 -11.72
N ASN A 65 -7.91 16.02 -10.58
CA ASN A 65 -6.75 16.81 -10.17
C ASN A 65 -5.49 15.97 -9.87
N GLY A 66 -5.45 14.67 -10.19
CA GLY A 66 -4.29 13.79 -10.04
C GLY A 66 -3.95 13.35 -8.61
N TYR A 67 -4.48 14.01 -7.58
CA TYR A 67 -4.23 13.67 -6.17
C TYR A 67 -5.09 12.51 -5.67
N GLN A 68 -4.53 11.71 -4.76
CA GLN A 68 -5.24 10.61 -4.08
C GLN A 68 -5.45 10.96 -2.60
N ARG A 69 -6.67 10.77 -2.09
CA ARG A 69 -6.98 10.93 -0.65
C ARG A 69 -7.13 9.56 -0.03
N LEU A 70 -6.15 9.15 0.76
CA LEU A 70 -6.05 7.81 1.32
C LEU A 70 -6.17 7.87 2.84
N GLY A 71 -6.96 6.98 3.42
CA GLY A 71 -7.13 6.90 4.87
C GLY A 71 -7.14 5.47 5.36
N ILE A 72 -6.53 5.24 6.52
CA ILE A 72 -6.63 4.00 7.29
C ILE A 72 -7.24 4.37 8.62
N TYR A 73 -8.26 3.65 9.07
CA TYR A 73 -8.90 3.89 10.36
C TYR A 73 -9.01 2.59 11.16
N ILE A 74 -8.89 2.72 12.47
CA ILE A 74 -8.84 1.60 13.41
C ILE A 74 -9.85 1.87 14.51
N ASN A 75 -10.78 0.96 14.71
CA ASN A 75 -11.63 0.95 15.89
C ASN A 75 -10.96 0.06 16.94
N GLN A 76 -10.38 0.65 17.99
CA GLN A 76 -9.67 -0.09 19.05
C GLN A 76 -10.62 -0.99 19.86
N ASN A 77 -11.89 -0.62 20.01
CA ASN A 77 -12.88 -1.38 20.78
C ASN A 77 -13.28 -2.68 20.05
N THR A 78 -13.65 -2.54 18.77
CA THR A 78 -14.01 -3.71 17.94
C THR A 78 -12.79 -4.41 17.34
N LYS A 79 -11.61 -3.78 17.44
CA LYS A 79 -10.33 -4.21 16.85
C LYS A 79 -10.34 -4.22 15.32
N GLN A 80 -11.28 -3.53 14.71
CA GLN A 80 -11.45 -3.58 13.25
C GLN A 80 -10.62 -2.51 12.55
N VAL A 81 -10.08 -2.86 11.38
CA VAL A 81 -9.29 -1.96 10.51
C VAL A 81 -10.02 -1.76 9.20
N GLY A 82 -10.18 -0.50 8.79
CA GLY A 82 -10.87 -0.10 7.56
C GLY A 82 -10.06 0.91 6.74
N PHE A 83 -10.54 1.18 5.53
CA PHE A 83 -9.85 1.99 4.53
C PHE A 83 -10.80 3.02 3.92
N ILE A 84 -10.26 4.21 3.61
CA ILE A 84 -10.93 5.26 2.85
C ILE A 84 -10.13 5.50 1.57
N ILE A 85 -10.81 5.51 0.44
CA ILE A 85 -10.19 5.81 -0.86
C ILE A 85 -10.98 6.92 -1.54
N ASN A 86 -10.35 8.07 -1.75
CA ASN A 86 -10.93 9.25 -2.39
C ASN A 86 -12.26 9.69 -1.76
N GLY A 87 -12.34 9.62 -0.43
CA GLY A 87 -13.54 9.97 0.33
C GLY A 87 -14.59 8.86 0.41
N VAL A 88 -14.40 7.74 -0.30
CA VAL A 88 -15.30 6.57 -0.23
C VAL A 88 -14.79 5.60 0.83
N ASP A 89 -15.61 5.41 1.88
CA ASP A 89 -15.37 4.40 2.90
C ASP A 89 -15.50 2.99 2.28
N GLN A 90 -14.44 2.19 2.42
CA GLN A 90 -14.41 0.81 1.96
C GLN A 90 -14.95 -0.16 3.02
N GLY A 91 -15.20 0.31 4.24
CA GLY A 91 -15.58 -0.47 5.40
C GLY A 91 -14.40 -1.21 6.04
N TYR A 92 -14.70 -1.92 7.14
CA TYR A 92 -13.74 -2.78 7.80
C TYR A 92 -13.38 -4.00 6.94
N LYS A 93 -12.08 -4.29 6.84
CA LYS A 93 -11.53 -5.43 6.05
C LYS A 93 -10.75 -6.43 6.88
N SER A 94 -10.50 -6.12 8.14
CA SER A 94 -9.81 -7.02 9.05
C SER A 94 -10.22 -6.74 10.48
N THR A 95 -10.08 -7.75 11.33
CA THR A 95 -10.22 -7.67 12.78
C THR A 95 -8.90 -8.15 13.38
N LEU A 96 -8.24 -7.27 14.14
CA LEU A 96 -6.99 -7.57 14.83
C LEU A 96 -7.25 -8.52 16.02
N PRO A 97 -6.26 -9.35 16.39
CA PRO A 97 -6.41 -10.29 17.50
C PRO A 97 -6.52 -9.59 18.86
N ALA A 98 -5.99 -8.38 18.99
CA ALA A 98 -6.15 -7.52 20.16
C ALA A 98 -5.98 -6.03 19.78
N PRO A 99 -6.31 -5.07 20.68
CA PRO A 99 -6.08 -3.65 20.45
C PRO A 99 -4.59 -3.33 20.26
N LEU A 100 -4.31 -2.29 19.46
CA LEU A 100 -2.94 -1.79 19.29
C LEU A 100 -2.50 -1.04 20.55
N GLU A 101 -1.32 -1.36 21.04
CA GLU A 101 -0.66 -0.65 22.15
C GLU A 101 0.26 0.46 21.64
N ASN A 102 0.88 0.26 20.48
CA ASN A 102 1.70 1.27 19.82
C ASN A 102 1.44 1.33 18.32
N ILE A 103 1.64 2.52 17.75
CA ILE A 103 1.45 2.80 16.33
C ILE A 103 2.55 3.76 15.85
N ARG A 104 3.14 3.45 14.71
CA ARG A 104 4.05 4.31 13.95
C ARG A 104 3.52 4.47 12.54
N PHE A 105 3.38 5.70 12.08
CA PHE A 105 3.04 6.01 10.69
C PHE A 105 4.29 6.21 9.85
N PHE A 106 4.20 5.87 8.57
CA PHE A 106 5.28 6.10 7.62
C PHE A 106 4.74 6.54 6.26
N VAL A 107 5.56 7.33 5.58
CA VAL A 107 5.40 7.72 4.18
C VAL A 107 6.72 7.42 3.48
N SER A 108 6.65 6.76 2.34
CA SER A 108 7.80 6.47 1.48
C SER A 108 7.45 6.71 0.01
N SER A 109 8.46 6.98 -0.80
CA SER A 109 8.33 7.07 -2.24
C SER A 109 9.61 6.52 -2.86
N ASP A 110 9.48 5.74 -3.91
CA ASP A 110 10.59 5.19 -4.67
C ASP A 110 10.34 5.53 -6.15
N ILE A 111 11.41 5.88 -6.87
CA ILE A 111 11.40 6.13 -8.31
C ILE A 111 12.41 5.17 -8.93
N SER A 112 11.94 4.37 -9.90
CA SER A 112 12.81 3.53 -10.73
C SER A 112 12.88 4.14 -12.12
N ILE A 113 14.09 4.25 -12.67
CA ILE A 113 14.34 4.71 -14.03
C ILE A 113 15.06 3.57 -14.74
N ASP A 114 14.37 2.92 -15.67
CA ASP A 114 15.01 1.99 -16.60
C ASP A 114 15.65 2.82 -17.71
N ALA A 115 16.98 2.92 -17.69
CA ALA A 115 17.74 3.54 -18.76
C ALA A 115 18.38 2.44 -19.59
N GLU A 116 17.95 2.26 -20.84
CA GLU A 116 18.77 1.54 -21.82
C GLU A 116 20.01 2.38 -22.11
N GLN A 117 21.14 1.98 -21.53
CA GLN A 117 22.41 2.61 -21.81
C GLN A 117 22.91 2.08 -23.16
N LEU A 118 22.59 2.78 -24.26
CA LEU A 118 23.24 2.53 -25.55
C LEU A 118 24.70 3.00 -25.49
N PHE A 119 25.57 2.18 -24.91
CA PHE A 119 26.99 2.29 -25.21
C PHE A 119 27.25 1.72 -26.60
N GLY A 120 27.51 2.60 -27.57
CA GLY A 120 28.25 2.21 -28.78
C GLY A 120 27.48 2.08 -30.11
N GLN A 121 26.30 2.69 -30.29
CA GLN A 121 25.82 2.93 -31.67
C GLN A 121 26.41 4.22 -32.21
N GLU A 122 27.50 4.09 -32.97
CA GLU A 122 27.97 5.18 -33.83
C GLU A 122 26.94 5.42 -34.94
N LEU A 123 26.56 6.68 -35.14
CA LEU A 123 25.84 7.10 -36.34
C LEU A 123 26.81 7.02 -37.51
N SER A 124 26.70 5.95 -38.31
CA SER A 124 27.32 5.89 -39.62
C SER A 124 26.64 6.91 -40.55
N ASN A 125 27.41 7.90 -41.01
CA ASN A 125 27.04 8.85 -42.07
C ASN A 125 26.65 8.15 -43.38
#